data_AF-A0A0Q3VIU2-F1
#
_entry.id   AF-A0A0Q3VIU2-F1
#
_cell.length_a   1.000
_cell.length_b   1.000
_cell.length_c   1.000
_cell.angle_alpha   90.00
_cell.angle_beta   90.00
_cell.angle_gamma   90.00
#
_symmetry.space_group_name_H-M   'P 1'
#
loop_
_entity.id
_entity.type
_entity.pdbx_description
1 polymer ?
#
loop_
_entity_poly.entity_id
_entity_poly.type
_entity_poly.pdbx_seq_one_letter_code
_entity_poly.pdbx_strand_id
1 'polypeptide(L)'
;MWSDDELLFLEDNIGMYKVSTIAQKLERSYESIRVKMTRLKISNTRQHTGLVTIGELAAILKVDRATVRGWTKKHGLPFSQKITRQSRKFYFIDPSDFWNWAALHKEKVQFSNIEPQTLLPEPDWVAEERMKDKCITKKRTYQTWTTKEDYRLLELRSQGYKYKDIGMLMNRSAISVERRYKKIINTL
;
A
#
# COMPACT_ATOMS: atom_id res chain seq x y z
N MET A 1 17.98 -19.92 -28.43
CA MET A 1 16.52 -19.73 -28.61
C MET A 1 15.82 -20.15 -27.32
N TRP A 2 14.66 -19.59 -26.96
CA TRP A 2 13.85 -20.05 -25.82
C TRP A 2 12.71 -20.90 -26.37
N SER A 3 12.50 -22.10 -25.83
CA SER A 3 11.33 -22.93 -26.21
C SER A 3 10.08 -22.51 -25.45
N ASP A 4 8.92 -22.90 -25.97
CA ASP A 4 7.64 -22.62 -25.32
C ASP A 4 7.54 -23.33 -23.96
N ASP A 5 8.09 -24.53 -23.82
CA ASP A 5 8.18 -25.25 -22.55
C ASP A 5 9.05 -24.53 -21.52
N GLU A 6 10.18 -23.94 -21.95
CA GLU A 6 11.04 -23.15 -21.07
C GLU A 6 10.36 -21.85 -20.63
N LEU A 7 9.53 -21.26 -21.50
CA LEU A 7 8.74 -20.07 -21.19
C LEU A 7 7.62 -20.39 -20.19
N LEU A 8 6.85 -21.45 -20.43
CA LEU A 8 5.81 -21.95 -19.52
C LEU A 8 6.40 -22.30 -18.15
N PHE A 9 7.48 -23.06 -18.13
CA PHE A 9 8.16 -23.40 -16.89
C PHE A 9 8.65 -22.15 -16.16
N LEU A 10 9.22 -21.19 -16.88
CA LEU A 10 9.66 -19.93 -16.29
C LEU A 10 8.46 -19.15 -15.69
N GLU A 11 7.34 -19.06 -16.40
CA GLU A 11 6.13 -18.36 -15.96
C GLU A 11 5.50 -18.99 -14.71
N ASP A 12 5.38 -20.32 -14.66
CA ASP A 12 4.75 -21.04 -13.54
C ASP A 12 5.60 -21.02 -12.27
N ASN A 13 6.93 -20.98 -12.43
CA ASN A 13 7.86 -21.15 -11.31
C ASN A 13 8.39 -19.84 -10.75
N ILE A 14 8.14 -18.70 -11.43
CA ILE A 14 8.52 -17.39 -10.93
C ILE A 14 7.76 -17.05 -9.64
N GLY A 15 8.52 -16.79 -8.58
CA GLY A 15 7.99 -16.49 -7.25
C GLY A 15 7.85 -17.72 -6.33
N MET A 16 7.91 -18.93 -6.88
CA MET A 16 7.98 -20.19 -6.11
C MET A 16 9.42 -20.61 -5.86
N TYR A 17 10.27 -20.51 -6.88
CA TYR A 17 11.69 -20.86 -6.79
C TYR A 17 12.60 -19.64 -6.85
N LYS A 18 13.80 -19.76 -6.26
CA LYS A 18 14.87 -18.79 -6.48
C LYS A 18 15.24 -18.81 -7.96
N VAL A 19 15.58 -17.64 -8.51
CA VAL A 19 16.03 -17.56 -9.92
C VAL A 19 17.26 -18.43 -10.18
N SER A 20 18.14 -18.60 -9.20
CA SER A 20 19.26 -19.55 -9.30
C SER A 20 18.79 -21.00 -9.45
N THR A 21 17.71 -21.40 -8.77
CA THR A 21 17.12 -22.75 -8.87
C THR A 21 16.42 -22.93 -10.22
N ILE A 22 15.71 -21.90 -10.70
CA ILE A 22 15.10 -21.91 -12.04
C ILE A 22 16.19 -22.01 -13.12
N ALA A 23 17.28 -21.26 -12.96
CA ALA A 23 18.44 -21.30 -13.84
C ALA A 23 19.07 -22.70 -13.90
N GLN A 24 19.23 -23.37 -12.75
CA GLN A 24 19.68 -24.77 -12.72
C GLN A 24 18.71 -25.72 -13.41
N LYS A 25 17.40 -25.61 -13.14
CA LYS A 25 16.37 -26.50 -13.71
C LYS A 25 16.18 -26.33 -15.22
N LEU A 26 16.39 -25.11 -15.73
CA LEU A 26 16.35 -24.82 -17.16
C LEU A 26 17.73 -24.95 -17.83
N GLU A 27 18.75 -25.40 -17.10
CA GLU A 27 20.14 -25.51 -17.58
C GLU A 27 20.67 -24.22 -18.25
N ARG A 28 20.24 -23.07 -17.74
CA ARG A 28 20.58 -21.74 -18.26
C ARG A 28 21.37 -20.92 -17.27
N SER A 29 22.13 -19.95 -17.78
CA SER A 29 22.80 -18.99 -16.90
C SER A 29 21.78 -18.12 -16.18
N TYR A 30 22.09 -17.76 -14.93
CA TYR A 30 21.31 -16.82 -14.14
C TYR A 30 21.02 -15.52 -14.91
N GLU A 31 22.02 -15.03 -15.63
CA GLU A 31 21.93 -13.79 -16.40
C GLU A 31 20.98 -13.91 -17.60
N SER A 32 20.98 -15.06 -18.28
CA SER A 32 20.04 -15.35 -19.37
C SER A 32 18.58 -15.30 -18.88
N ILE A 33 18.33 -15.93 -17.73
CA ILE A 33 17.01 -15.94 -17.09
C ILE A 33 16.61 -14.53 -16.67
N ARG A 34 17.52 -13.76 -16.05
CA ARG A 34 17.30 -12.37 -15.63
C ARG A 34 16.91 -11.46 -16.79
N VAL A 35 17.68 -11.49 -17.89
CA VAL A 35 17.41 -10.69 -19.09
C VAL A 35 16.06 -11.06 -19.71
N LYS A 36 15.74 -12.36 -19.77
CA LYS A 36 14.47 -12.83 -20.31
C LYS A 36 13.28 -12.37 -19.45
N MET A 37 13.37 -12.51 -18.12
CA MET A 37 12.32 -12.02 -17.20
C MET A 37 12.09 -10.51 -17.33
N THR A 38 13.15 -9.72 -17.49
CA THR A 38 13.03 -8.27 -17.72
C THR A 38 12.33 -7.97 -19.04
N ARG A 39 12.68 -8.69 -20.12
CA ARG A 39 12.05 -8.52 -21.44
C ARG A 39 10.57 -8.92 -21.44
N LEU A 40 10.22 -9.98 -20.73
CA LEU A 40 8.85 -10.45 -20.59
C LEU A 40 8.04 -9.64 -19.56
N LYS A 41 8.66 -8.68 -18.87
CA LYS A 41 8.05 -7.91 -17.76
C LYS A 41 7.51 -8.78 -16.62
N ILE A 42 8.01 -10.01 -16.48
CA ILE A 42 7.62 -10.98 -15.44
C ILE A 42 8.29 -10.66 -14.08
N SER A 43 8.50 -9.37 -13.80
CA SER A 43 8.90 -8.93 -12.45
C SER A 43 7.71 -8.88 -11.48
N ASN A 44 6.49 -8.90 -12.01
CA ASN A 44 5.26 -8.77 -11.23
C ASN A 44 4.77 -10.12 -10.75
N THR A 45 5.26 -10.53 -9.58
CA THR A 45 4.82 -11.73 -8.84
C THR A 45 3.29 -11.88 -8.74
N ARG A 46 2.56 -10.76 -8.82
CA ARG A 46 1.10 -10.69 -8.83
C ARG A 46 0.44 -11.42 -10.00
N GLN A 47 0.99 -11.34 -11.21
CA GLN A 47 0.41 -11.98 -12.40
C GLN A 47 0.54 -13.50 -12.40
N HIS A 48 1.54 -14.03 -11.69
CA HIS A 48 1.87 -15.46 -11.70
C HIS A 48 1.43 -16.23 -10.45
N THR A 49 1.23 -15.54 -9.31
CA THR A 49 0.91 -16.22 -8.05
C THR A 49 -0.50 -15.94 -7.52
N GLY A 50 -1.21 -14.95 -8.09
CA GLY A 50 -2.47 -14.45 -7.53
C GLY A 50 -2.31 -13.68 -6.20
N LEU A 51 -1.14 -13.76 -5.57
CA LEU A 51 -0.83 -13.10 -4.31
C LEU A 51 -0.34 -11.68 -4.53
N VAL A 52 -0.66 -10.80 -3.60
CA VAL A 52 -0.19 -9.41 -3.57
C VAL A 52 0.87 -9.22 -2.50
N THR A 53 1.95 -8.52 -2.85
CA THR A 53 2.93 -8.10 -1.85
C THR A 53 2.37 -7.00 -0.94
N ILE A 54 2.94 -6.82 0.24
CA ILE A 54 2.62 -5.68 1.13
C ILE A 54 2.72 -4.33 0.39
N GLY A 55 3.70 -4.19 -0.51
CA GLY A 55 3.92 -2.94 -1.26
C GLY A 55 2.84 -2.68 -2.29
N GLU A 56 2.41 -3.72 -3.01
CA GLU A 56 1.31 -3.64 -3.99
C GLU A 56 -0.01 -3.40 -3.29
N LEU A 57 -0.30 -4.13 -2.20
CA LEU A 57 -1.51 -3.92 -1.42
C LEU A 57 -1.57 -2.49 -0.87
N ALA A 58 -0.47 -1.96 -0.34
CA ALA A 58 -0.40 -0.57 0.13
C ALA A 58 -0.71 0.43 -0.98
N ALA A 59 -0.21 0.20 -2.20
CA ALA A 59 -0.47 1.05 -3.36
C ALA A 59 -1.95 1.00 -3.77
N ILE A 60 -2.56 -0.19 -3.81
CA ILE A 60 -3.99 -0.39 -4.14
C ILE A 60 -4.88 0.34 -3.12
N LEU A 61 -4.55 0.21 -1.83
CA LEU A 61 -5.32 0.81 -0.73
C LEU A 61 -5.03 2.31 -0.54
N LYS A 62 -4.05 2.88 -1.26
CA LYS A 62 -3.55 4.25 -1.11
C LYS A 62 -3.14 4.56 0.35
N VAL A 63 -2.47 3.60 1.01
CA VAL A 63 -1.93 3.72 2.38
C VAL A 63 -0.42 3.50 2.42
N ASP A 64 0.22 3.89 3.52
CA ASP A 64 1.65 3.65 3.71
C ASP A 64 1.97 2.15 3.92
N ARG A 65 3.11 1.69 3.40
CA ARG A 65 3.57 0.29 3.53
C ARG A 65 3.74 -0.14 4.99
N ALA A 66 4.13 0.76 5.87
CA ALA A 66 4.24 0.50 7.31
C ALA A 66 2.87 0.26 7.95
N THR A 67 1.80 0.84 7.39
CA THR A 67 0.42 0.62 7.86
C THR A 67 0.02 -0.83 7.62
N VAL A 68 0.20 -1.32 6.38
CA VAL A 68 -0.10 -2.72 6.03
C VAL A 68 0.79 -3.68 6.82
N ARG A 69 2.08 -3.36 7.02
CA ARG A 69 2.97 -4.12 7.91
C ARG A 69 2.50 -4.08 9.38
N GLY A 70 1.88 -2.98 9.80
CA GLY A 70 1.26 -2.85 11.11
C GLY A 70 0.08 -3.81 11.26
N TRP A 71 -0.74 -3.94 10.21
CA TRP A 71 -1.86 -4.88 10.20
C TRP A 71 -1.40 -6.33 10.34
N THR A 72 -0.35 -6.73 9.63
CA THR A 72 0.19 -8.10 9.75
C THR A 72 0.76 -8.40 11.14
N LYS A 73 1.41 -7.40 11.78
CA LYS A 73 2.04 -7.60 13.09
C LYS A 73 1.11 -7.45 14.30
N LYS A 74 0.15 -6.52 14.22
CA LYS A 74 -0.66 -6.10 15.38
C LYS A 74 -2.14 -6.46 15.27
N HIS A 75 -2.64 -6.68 14.05
CA HIS A 75 -4.06 -6.88 13.78
C HIS A 75 -4.33 -8.21 13.08
N GLY A 76 -3.33 -9.10 12.99
CA GLY A 76 -3.51 -10.46 12.50
C GLY A 76 -3.88 -10.58 11.02
N LEU A 77 -3.51 -9.60 10.18
CA LEU A 77 -3.72 -9.75 8.73
C LEU A 77 -2.90 -10.96 8.23
N PRO A 78 -3.54 -11.99 7.63
CA PRO A 78 -2.84 -13.18 7.17
C PRO A 78 -1.82 -12.86 6.07
N PHE A 79 -0.68 -13.55 6.11
CA PHE A 79 0.36 -13.43 5.11
C PHE A 79 1.19 -14.70 5.00
N SER A 80 1.75 -14.95 3.82
CA SER A 80 2.76 -15.98 3.58
C SER A 80 4.13 -15.35 3.38
N GLN A 81 5.16 -15.97 3.95
CA GLN A 81 6.55 -15.55 3.74
C GLN A 81 7.17 -16.39 2.62
N LYS A 82 7.71 -15.75 1.58
CA LYS A 82 8.50 -16.42 0.54
C LYS A 82 9.86 -15.77 0.39
N ILE A 83 10.89 -16.58 0.21
CA ILE A 83 12.26 -16.11 -0.04
C ILE A 83 12.42 -16.02 -1.56
N THR A 84 12.43 -14.83 -2.14
CA THR A 84 12.69 -14.65 -3.56
C THR A 84 14.11 -14.13 -3.83
N ARG A 85 14.68 -14.64 -4.93
CA ARG A 85 15.95 -14.29 -5.60
C ARG A 85 17.25 -14.25 -4.76
N GLN A 86 17.36 -13.54 -3.64
CA GLN A 86 18.67 -13.15 -3.05
C GLN A 86 18.69 -12.96 -1.51
N SER A 87 17.92 -13.72 -0.72
CA SER A 87 17.85 -13.71 0.77
C SER A 87 16.91 -12.71 1.45
N ARG A 88 16.22 -11.84 0.70
CA ARG A 88 15.18 -10.97 1.28
C ARG A 88 13.86 -11.74 1.45
N LYS A 89 13.29 -11.68 2.65
CA LYS A 89 11.94 -12.22 2.94
C LYS A 89 10.90 -11.28 2.34
N PHE A 90 10.07 -11.81 1.46
CA PHE A 90 8.90 -11.12 0.93
C PHE A 90 7.66 -11.64 1.64
N TYR A 91 6.74 -10.71 1.92
CA TYR A 91 5.46 -10.98 2.54
C TYR A 91 4.38 -10.83 1.49
N PHE A 92 3.67 -11.93 1.27
CA PHE A 92 2.58 -12.06 0.31
C PHE A 92 1.26 -12.22 1.05
N ILE A 93 0.21 -11.62 0.52
CA ILE A 93 -1.13 -11.62 1.08
C ILE A 93 -2.05 -12.18 0.00
N ASP A 94 -2.86 -13.16 0.36
CA ASP A 94 -3.91 -13.64 -0.53
C ASP A 94 -5.04 -12.60 -0.56
N PRO A 95 -5.52 -12.17 -1.75
CA PRO A 95 -6.65 -11.27 -1.86
C PRO A 95 -7.88 -11.71 -1.06
N SER A 96 -8.21 -13.01 -1.06
CA SER A 96 -9.34 -13.58 -0.35
C SER A 96 -9.16 -13.45 1.17
N ASP A 97 -7.97 -13.76 1.67
CA ASP A 97 -7.62 -13.59 3.09
C ASP A 97 -7.68 -12.12 3.50
N PHE A 98 -7.21 -11.21 2.65
CA PHE A 98 -7.32 -9.79 2.89
C PHE A 98 -8.78 -9.36 3.01
N TRP A 99 -9.65 -9.81 2.11
CA TRP A 99 -11.06 -9.45 2.16
C TRP A 99 -11.77 -10.02 3.38
N ASN A 100 -11.50 -11.27 3.76
CA ASN A 100 -12.01 -11.87 4.98
C ASN A 100 -11.57 -11.08 6.23
N TRP A 101 -10.30 -10.68 6.27
CA TRP A 101 -9.78 -9.84 7.35
C TRP A 101 -10.41 -8.44 7.35
N ALA A 102 -10.58 -7.82 6.18
CA ALA A 102 -11.13 -6.48 6.02
C ALA A 102 -12.62 -6.42 6.39
N ALA A 103 -13.37 -7.50 6.18
CA ALA A 103 -14.76 -7.61 6.61
C ALA A 103 -14.92 -7.48 8.13
N LEU A 104 -13.93 -7.95 8.90
CA LEU A 104 -13.87 -7.85 10.36
C LEU A 104 -13.26 -6.52 10.86
N HIS A 105 -12.46 -5.86 10.02
CA HIS A 105 -11.70 -4.66 10.36
C HIS A 105 -12.04 -3.48 9.43
N LYS A 106 -13.33 -3.32 9.11
CA LYS A 106 -13.84 -2.31 8.17
C LYS A 106 -13.40 -0.89 8.54
N GLU A 107 -13.23 -0.60 9.83
CA GLU A 107 -12.81 0.71 10.29
C GLU A 107 -11.35 1.04 9.93
N LYS A 108 -10.52 0.06 9.57
CA LYS A 108 -9.10 0.29 9.21
C LYS A 108 -8.90 0.54 7.73
N VAL A 109 -9.82 0.11 6.89
CA VAL A 109 -9.71 0.16 5.44
C VAL A 109 -10.65 1.23 4.91
N GLN A 110 -10.11 2.16 4.13
CA GLN A 110 -10.91 3.13 3.39
C GLN A 110 -11.25 2.51 2.03
N PHE A 111 -12.37 1.81 1.93
CA PHE A 111 -12.84 1.12 0.74
C PHE A 111 -13.06 2.06 -0.44
N SER A 112 -13.48 3.32 -0.19
CA SER A 112 -13.62 4.32 -1.26
C SER A 112 -12.33 4.63 -2.03
N ASN A 113 -11.16 4.29 -1.47
CA ASN A 113 -9.88 4.50 -2.13
C ASN A 113 -9.50 3.37 -3.10
N ILE A 114 -10.16 2.22 -2.98
CA ILE A 114 -9.86 1.00 -3.73
C ILE A 114 -10.67 1.00 -5.02
N GLU A 115 -9.97 1.08 -6.15
CA GLU A 115 -10.60 1.00 -7.46
C GLU A 115 -11.26 -0.39 -7.66
N PRO A 116 -12.49 -0.47 -8.20
CA PRO A 116 -13.17 -1.74 -8.46
C PRO A 116 -12.32 -2.70 -9.28
N GLN A 117 -12.48 -4.01 -9.03
CA GLN A 117 -11.80 -5.08 -9.78
C GLN A 117 -10.27 -5.06 -9.69
N THR A 118 -9.71 -4.22 -8.81
CA THR A 118 -8.26 -4.12 -8.64
C THR A 118 -7.73 -5.23 -7.74
N LEU A 119 -8.54 -5.84 -6.87
CA LEU A 119 -8.11 -6.92 -5.97
C LEU A 119 -9.15 -8.04 -5.95
N LEU A 120 -8.92 -9.08 -6.77
CA LEU A 120 -9.85 -10.20 -6.97
C LEU A 120 -9.48 -11.42 -6.12
N PRO A 121 -10.46 -12.22 -5.65
CA PRO A 121 -11.90 -12.05 -5.87
C PRO A 121 -12.46 -10.92 -4.99
N GLU A 122 -13.22 -9.98 -5.58
CA GLU A 122 -13.82 -8.87 -4.84
C GLU A 122 -15.20 -9.30 -4.30
N PRO A 123 -15.45 -9.24 -2.98
CA PRO A 123 -16.76 -9.57 -2.42
C PRO A 123 -17.83 -8.51 -2.69
N ASP A 124 -19.09 -8.93 -2.79
CA ASP A 124 -20.24 -8.04 -3.06
C ASP A 124 -20.40 -6.93 -2.02
N TRP A 125 -20.11 -7.24 -0.74
CA TRP A 125 -20.24 -6.27 0.37
C TRP A 125 -19.33 -5.05 0.22
N VAL A 126 -18.25 -5.13 -0.58
CA VAL A 126 -17.30 -4.02 -0.77
C VAL A 126 -17.97 -2.86 -1.50
N ALA A 127 -18.90 -3.13 -2.41
CA ALA A 127 -19.64 -2.09 -3.12
C ALA A 127 -20.46 -1.22 -2.16
N GLU A 128 -21.10 -1.84 -1.16
CA GLU A 128 -21.87 -1.15 -0.14
C GLU A 128 -20.97 -0.29 0.77
N GLU A 129 -19.84 -0.83 1.21
CA GLU A 129 -18.89 -0.11 2.07
C GLU A 129 -18.26 1.10 1.35
N ARG A 130 -17.99 0.99 0.04
CA ARG A 130 -17.54 2.14 -0.77
C ARG A 130 -18.55 3.30 -0.74
N MET A 131 -19.84 3.00 -0.77
CA MET A 131 -20.88 4.04 -0.72
C MET A 131 -20.92 4.69 0.66
N LYS A 132 -20.85 3.90 1.75
CA LYS A 132 -20.79 4.41 3.13
C LYS A 132 -19.60 5.34 3.32
N ASP A 133 -18.42 4.97 2.80
CA ASP A 133 -17.21 5.78 2.88
C ASP A 133 -17.31 7.14 2.17
N LYS A 134 -18.04 7.23 1.07
CA LYS A 134 -18.26 8.53 0.38
C LYS A 134 -19.05 9.51 1.24
N CYS A 135 -19.89 9.00 2.15
CA CYS A 135 -20.72 9.79 3.06
C CYS A 135 -19.93 10.26 4.29
N ILE A 136 -18.88 9.53 4.67
CA ILE A 136 -18.09 9.80 5.86
C ILE A 136 -16.94 10.74 5.48
N THR A 137 -16.75 11.82 6.25
CA THR A 137 -15.61 12.72 6.05
C THR A 137 -14.32 11.90 6.07
N LYS A 138 -13.59 11.85 4.94
CA LYS A 138 -12.33 11.10 4.79
C LYS A 138 -11.50 11.24 6.06
N LYS A 139 -11.05 10.13 6.65
CA LYS A 139 -10.16 10.18 7.82
C LYS A 139 -9.00 11.11 7.49
N ARG A 140 -8.91 12.23 8.22
CA ARG A 140 -7.90 13.27 7.99
C ARG A 140 -6.53 12.63 8.07
N THR A 141 -5.87 12.49 6.93
CA THR A 141 -4.51 11.95 6.85
C THR A 141 -3.54 12.91 7.51
N TYR A 142 -2.44 12.39 8.05
CA TYR A 142 -1.36 13.23 8.55
C TYR A 142 -0.81 14.07 7.39
N GLN A 143 -0.97 15.39 7.48
CA GLN A 143 -0.47 16.34 6.49
C GLN A 143 0.75 17.06 7.08
N THR A 144 1.88 17.01 6.37
CA THR A 144 3.06 17.81 6.70
C THR A 144 2.72 19.29 6.60
N TRP A 145 3.26 20.09 7.52
CA TRP A 145 3.14 21.55 7.46
C TRP A 145 4.27 22.11 6.61
N THR A 146 3.91 22.90 5.59
CA THR A 146 4.84 23.64 4.76
C THR A 146 5.15 25.00 5.36
N THR A 147 6.28 25.60 5.00
CA THR A 147 6.64 26.95 5.45
C THR A 147 5.56 27.98 5.06
N LYS A 148 4.93 27.82 3.88
CA LYS A 148 3.82 28.69 3.45
C LYS A 148 2.60 28.57 4.37
N GLU A 149 2.25 27.35 4.77
CA GLU A 149 1.17 27.13 5.73
C GLU A 149 1.50 27.67 7.12
N ASP A 150 2.76 27.62 7.55
CA ASP A 150 3.18 28.22 8.81
C ASP A 150 3.02 29.75 8.80
N TYR A 151 3.44 30.42 7.72
CA TYR A 151 3.22 31.86 7.55
C TYR A 151 1.72 32.20 7.57
N ARG A 152 0.91 31.44 6.82
CA ARG A 152 -0.54 31.64 6.79
C ARG A 152 -1.18 31.41 8.17
N LEU A 153 -0.70 30.42 8.93
CA LEU A 153 -1.15 30.15 10.29
C LEU A 153 -0.82 31.31 11.24
N LEU A 154 0.41 31.84 11.18
CA LEU A 154 0.83 32.99 11.99
C LEU A 154 0.00 34.25 11.66
N GLU A 155 -0.21 34.51 10.37
CA GLU A 155 -1.05 35.62 9.88
C GLU A 155 -2.49 35.52 10.37
N LEU A 156 -3.12 34.34 10.24
CA LEU A 156 -4.50 34.14 10.74
C LEU A 156 -4.59 34.30 12.25
N ARG A 157 -3.53 33.92 12.99
CA ARG A 157 -3.47 34.12 14.44
C ARG A 157 -3.26 35.57 14.83
N SER A 158 -2.47 36.35 14.09
CA SER A 158 -2.33 37.79 14.34
C SER A 158 -3.62 38.56 14.03
N GLN A 159 -4.43 38.07 13.09
CA GLN A 159 -5.78 38.58 12.79
C GLN A 159 -6.85 38.16 13.82
N GLY A 160 -6.49 37.39 14.85
CA GLY A 160 -7.39 37.02 15.95
C GLY A 160 -8.27 35.78 15.74
N TYR A 161 -8.10 35.04 14.63
CA TYR A 161 -8.90 33.83 14.38
C TYR A 161 -8.65 32.75 15.43
N LYS A 162 -9.72 32.04 15.82
CA LYS A 162 -9.63 30.89 16.74
C LYS A 162 -9.13 29.65 15.99
N TYR A 163 -8.49 28.71 16.70
CA TYR A 163 -7.94 27.49 16.08
C TYR A 163 -8.99 26.65 15.34
N LYS A 164 -10.25 26.67 15.78
CA LYS A 164 -11.36 25.99 15.09
C LYS A 164 -11.59 26.57 13.69
N ASP A 165 -11.63 27.89 13.57
CA ASP A 165 -11.90 28.60 12.33
C ASP A 165 -10.74 28.48 11.35
N ILE A 166 -9.51 28.60 11.88
CA ILE A 166 -8.29 28.34 11.11
C ILE A 166 -8.27 26.90 10.59
N GLY A 167 -8.68 25.93 11.41
CA GLY A 167 -8.80 24.53 10.99
C GLY A 167 -9.77 24.37 9.82
N MET A 168 -10.92 25.03 9.84
CA MET A 168 -11.87 24.99 8.73
C MET A 168 -11.28 25.63 7.46
N LEU A 169 -10.67 26.81 7.58
CA LEU A 169 -10.07 27.53 6.46
C LEU A 169 -8.90 26.78 5.81
N MET A 170 -8.07 26.13 6.63
CA MET A 170 -6.89 25.38 6.16
C MET A 170 -7.18 23.90 5.93
N ASN A 171 -8.45 23.48 6.02
CA ASN A 171 -8.86 22.07 5.93
C ASN A 171 -8.07 21.12 6.87
N ARG A 172 -7.77 21.60 8.09
CA ARG A 172 -7.03 20.88 9.14
C ARG A 172 -7.86 20.78 10.42
N SER A 173 -7.49 19.87 11.32
CA SER A 173 -8.16 19.82 12.63
C SER A 173 -7.70 20.97 13.52
N ALA A 174 -8.61 21.50 14.34
CA ALA A 174 -8.30 22.57 15.31
C ALA A 174 -7.10 22.19 16.20
N ILE A 175 -7.05 20.93 16.63
CA ILE A 175 -5.94 20.36 17.43
C ILE A 175 -4.62 20.38 16.65
N SER A 176 -4.62 20.04 15.35
CA SER A 176 -3.41 20.06 14.52
C SER A 176 -2.87 21.48 14.37
N VAL A 177 -3.76 22.45 14.14
CA VAL A 177 -3.45 23.87 14.04
C VAL A 177 -2.84 24.38 15.35
N GLU A 178 -3.48 24.12 16.49
CA GLU A 178 -3.00 24.54 17.80
C GLU A 178 -1.61 23.98 18.11
N ARG A 179 -1.41 22.66 17.90
CA ARG A 179 -0.12 22.00 18.12
C ARG A 179 0.98 22.58 17.24
N ARG A 180 0.67 22.88 15.98
CA ARG A 180 1.66 23.49 15.07
C ARG A 180 2.02 24.90 15.52
N TYR A 181 1.02 25.73 15.83
CA TYR A 181 1.24 27.10 16.28
C TYR A 181 2.14 27.16 17.52
N LYS A 182 1.84 26.35 18.55
CA LYS A 182 2.67 26.23 19.76
C LYS A 182 4.11 25.85 19.43
N LYS A 183 4.31 24.92 18.48
CA LYS A 183 5.65 24.53 18.04
C LYS A 183 6.39 25.69 17.37
N ILE A 184 5.75 26.43 16.48
CA ILE A 184 6.38 27.58 15.78
C ILE A 184 6.83 28.62 16.80
N ILE A 185 5.94 29.03 17.71
CA ILE A 185 6.25 30.06 18.73
C ILE A 185 7.36 29.61 19.67
N ASN A 186 7.43 28.32 20.03
CA ASN A 186 8.50 27.81 20.90
C ASN A 186 9.84 27.60 20.18
N THR A 187 9.89 27.73 18.86
CA THR A 187 11.12 27.56 18.05
C THR A 187 11.65 28.92 17.54
N LEU A 188 10.93 30.00 17.81
CA LEU A 188 11.33 31.39 17.56
C LEU A 188 12.02 31.95 18.81
#